data_AF-K8XT43-F1
#
_entry.id   AF-K8XT43-F1
#
_cell.length_a   1.000
_cell.length_b   1.000
_cell.length_c   1.000
_cell.angle_alpha   90.00
_cell.angle_beta   90.00
_cell.angle_gamma   90.00
#
_symmetry.space_group_name_H-M   'P 1'
#
loop_
_entity.id
_entity.type
_entity.pdbx_description
1 polymer ?
#
loop_
_entity_poly.entity_id
_entity_poly.type
_entity_poly.pdbx_seq_one_letter_code
_entity_poly.pdbx_strand_id
1 'polypeptide(L)'
;MNKVLVKLNVLILFGLIIVSCSSKVDNKEDLRKAEEFAKSFMSKYIDKRYMFSEDFEMKEIEKEFLDDETIISPLGDLTMNPYVYVTNGFKVKEVVFEDNIYWARMEFKIIRKCKFEINDILRCVEVSNTEKSSVGVRSVKDGFKISTDTTKKIVSEKLFNSYVKRANYTIIDEPTGTLIE
;
A
#
# COMPACT_ATOMS: atom_id res chain seq x y z
N MET A 1 67.73 -11.19 48.49
CA MET A 1 67.28 -9.93 47.89
C MET A 1 66.36 -10.23 46.72
N ASN A 2 65.18 -9.58 46.72
CA ASN A 2 64.17 -9.38 45.66
C ASN A 2 63.58 -10.64 45.00
N LYS A 3 62.37 -11.12 45.32
CA LYS A 3 61.02 -10.51 45.14
C LYS A 3 60.85 -9.79 43.79
N VAL A 4 60.42 -10.52 42.76
CA VAL A 4 59.64 -9.99 41.63
C VAL A 4 58.67 -11.11 41.22
N LEU A 5 57.45 -11.14 41.75
CA LEU A 5 56.27 -10.38 41.33
C LEU A 5 55.34 -11.28 40.50
N VAL A 6 54.40 -11.86 41.23
CA VAL A 6 53.14 -12.40 40.74
C VAL A 6 52.53 -11.42 39.73
N LYS A 7 52.50 -11.79 38.46
CA LYS A 7 51.55 -11.27 37.46
C LYS A 7 50.66 -12.46 37.11
N LEU A 8 49.66 -12.77 37.94
CA LEU A 8 48.31 -12.25 37.77
C LEU A 8 47.96 -12.20 36.28
N ASN A 9 47.77 -13.39 35.68
CA ASN A 9 46.93 -13.55 34.50
C ASN A 9 45.50 -13.20 34.91
N VAL A 10 45.25 -11.90 35.12
CA VAL A 10 43.94 -11.32 34.87
C VAL A 10 43.83 -11.35 33.35
N LEU A 11 43.42 -12.51 32.83
CA LEU A 11 42.71 -12.57 31.58
C LEU A 11 41.47 -11.70 31.85
N ILE A 12 41.63 -10.40 31.61
CA ILE A 12 40.54 -9.46 31.57
C ILE A 12 39.63 -10.07 30.53
N LEU A 13 38.53 -10.63 31.05
CA LEU A 13 37.24 -10.67 30.41
C LEU A 13 37.13 -9.38 29.60
N PHE A 14 37.56 -9.41 28.34
CA PHE A 14 36.97 -8.60 27.31
C PHE A 14 35.56 -9.17 27.18
N GLY A 15 34.74 -8.84 28.18
CA GLY A 15 33.31 -8.78 28.04
C GLY A 15 33.13 -7.92 26.81
N LEU A 16 32.72 -8.58 25.74
CA LEU A 16 32.12 -7.97 24.59
C LEU A 16 31.11 -6.96 25.12
N ILE A 17 31.54 -5.71 25.21
CA ILE A 17 30.64 -4.57 25.12
C ILE A 17 30.19 -4.64 23.67
N ILE A 18 29.22 -5.53 23.41
CA ILE A 18 28.33 -5.37 22.28
C ILE A 18 27.63 -4.06 22.60
N VAL A 19 28.18 -2.98 22.07
CA VAL A 19 27.54 -1.69 22.01
C VAL A 19 26.20 -1.97 21.34
N SER A 20 25.14 -1.95 22.14
CA SER A 20 23.76 -2.00 21.70
C SER A 20 23.46 -0.73 20.89
N CYS A 21 23.97 -0.69 19.67
CA CYS A 21 23.59 0.23 18.61
C CYS A 21 22.57 -0.47 17.69
N SER A 22 21.66 -1.28 18.24
CA SER A 22 20.69 -2.06 17.45
C SER A 22 19.43 -1.25 17.09
N SER A 23 19.01 -0.30 17.93
CA SER A 23 17.68 0.32 17.78
C SER A 23 17.48 1.17 16.53
N LYS A 24 18.55 1.72 15.92
CA LYS A 24 18.43 2.53 14.69
C LYS A 24 18.54 1.70 13.40
N VAL A 25 19.26 0.58 13.43
CA VAL A 25 19.48 -0.26 12.25
C VAL A 25 18.28 -1.18 12.03
N ASP A 26 17.73 -1.75 13.10
CA ASP A 26 16.56 -2.64 13.06
C ASP A 26 15.33 -1.92 12.46
N ASN A 27 15.07 -0.68 12.89
CA ASN A 27 13.96 0.12 12.35
C ASN A 27 14.12 0.41 10.85
N LYS A 28 15.34 0.68 10.37
CA LYS A 28 15.55 1.02 8.95
C LYS A 28 15.33 -0.19 8.03
N GLU A 29 15.74 -1.37 8.46
CA GLU A 29 15.53 -2.61 7.70
C GLU A 29 14.05 -3.01 7.66
N ASP A 30 13.34 -2.87 8.77
CA ASP A 30 11.90 -3.15 8.81
C ASP A 30 11.10 -2.18 7.95
N LEU A 31 11.44 -0.88 7.96
CA LEU A 31 10.85 0.12 7.05
C LEU A 31 11.06 -0.26 5.57
N ARG A 32 12.27 -0.73 5.21
CA ARG A 32 12.57 -1.18 3.84
C ARG A 32 11.74 -2.41 3.45
N LYS A 33 11.64 -3.40 4.33
CA LYS A 33 10.82 -4.59 4.07
C LYS A 33 9.34 -4.26 3.95
N ALA A 34 8.82 -3.37 4.80
CA ALA A 34 7.45 -2.88 4.70
C ALA A 34 7.20 -2.13 3.39
N GLU A 35 8.17 -1.32 2.94
CA GLU A 35 8.12 -0.66 1.62
C GLU A 35 8.03 -1.67 0.47
N GLU A 36 8.88 -2.68 0.46
CA GLU A 36 8.90 -3.75 -0.55
C GLU A 36 7.60 -4.55 -0.55
N PHE A 37 7.11 -4.89 0.63
CA PHE A 37 5.84 -5.59 0.80
C PHE A 37 4.66 -4.76 0.28
N ALA A 38 4.58 -3.48 0.65
CA ALA A 38 3.54 -2.57 0.17
C ALA A 38 3.58 -2.37 -1.35
N LYS A 39 4.78 -2.25 -1.94
CA LYS A 39 4.96 -2.19 -3.40
C LYS A 39 4.46 -3.46 -4.09
N SER A 40 4.80 -4.63 -3.55
CA SER A 40 4.37 -5.92 -4.10
C SER A 40 2.84 -6.03 -4.07
N PHE A 41 2.24 -5.73 -2.92
CA PHE A 41 0.78 -5.70 -2.77
C PHE A 41 0.13 -4.77 -3.79
N MET A 42 0.54 -3.50 -3.85
CA MET A 42 -0.09 -2.51 -4.72
C MET A 42 0.11 -2.79 -6.21
N SER A 43 1.24 -3.38 -6.60
CA SER A 43 1.48 -3.77 -8.00
C SER A 43 0.49 -4.85 -8.48
N LYS A 44 0.00 -5.71 -7.57
CA LYS A 44 -1.01 -6.73 -7.88
C LYS A 44 -2.44 -6.21 -7.68
N TYR A 45 -2.67 -5.50 -6.58
CA TYR A 45 -3.99 -5.07 -6.14
C TYR A 45 -4.55 -3.89 -6.93
N ILE A 46 -3.72 -3.08 -7.58
CA ILE A 46 -4.23 -2.02 -8.46
C ILE A 46 -4.93 -2.56 -9.72
N ASP A 47 -4.55 -3.78 -10.12
CA ASP A 47 -5.11 -4.55 -11.23
C ASP A 47 -6.23 -5.51 -10.80
N LYS A 48 -6.48 -5.65 -9.49
CA LYS A 48 -7.50 -6.54 -8.91
C LYS A 48 -8.12 -5.90 -7.67
N ARG A 49 -9.39 -5.50 -7.72
CA ARG A 49 -10.10 -4.88 -6.57
C ARG A 49 -11.50 -5.42 -6.41
N TYR A 50 -11.92 -5.62 -5.16
CA TYR A 50 -13.24 -6.18 -4.80
C TYR A 50 -14.46 -5.61 -5.53
N MET A 51 -14.47 -4.33 -5.91
CA MET A 51 -15.61 -3.74 -6.64
C MET A 51 -15.49 -3.86 -8.17
N PHE A 52 -14.28 -4.08 -8.68
CA PHE A 52 -13.98 -4.08 -10.11
C PHE A 52 -13.58 -5.46 -10.63
N SER A 53 -13.47 -6.45 -9.74
CA SER A 53 -13.03 -7.81 -9.99
C SER A 53 -14.06 -8.81 -9.48
N GLU A 54 -14.06 -10.00 -10.04
CA GLU A 54 -14.86 -11.11 -9.54
C GLU A 54 -14.19 -11.70 -8.29
N ASP A 55 -14.98 -12.24 -7.35
CA ASP A 55 -14.49 -12.72 -6.06
C ASP A 55 -13.32 -13.72 -6.17
N PHE A 56 -13.36 -14.60 -7.17
CA PHE A 56 -12.29 -15.59 -7.36
C PHE A 56 -10.95 -14.95 -7.74
N GLU A 57 -10.95 -13.78 -8.38
CA GLU A 57 -9.74 -13.07 -8.78
C GLU A 57 -8.97 -12.53 -7.57
N MET A 58 -9.69 -12.29 -6.45
CA MET A 58 -9.17 -11.73 -5.21
C MET A 58 -8.50 -12.77 -4.30
N LYS A 59 -8.85 -14.06 -4.43
CA LYS A 59 -8.39 -15.14 -3.54
C LYS A 59 -6.87 -15.24 -3.39
N GLU A 60 -6.14 -14.99 -4.46
CA GLU A 60 -4.67 -15.00 -4.45
C GLU A 60 -4.12 -13.85 -3.58
N ILE A 61 -4.69 -12.65 -3.73
CA ILE A 61 -4.29 -11.46 -2.98
C ILE A 61 -4.65 -11.63 -1.51
N GLU A 62 -5.84 -12.13 -1.21
CA GLU A 62 -6.30 -12.44 0.15
C GLU A 62 -5.30 -13.35 0.86
N LYS A 63 -4.99 -14.48 0.24
CA LYS A 63 -4.07 -15.47 0.80
C LYS A 63 -2.68 -14.90 1.04
N GLU A 64 -2.14 -14.15 0.07
CA GLU A 64 -0.78 -13.64 0.13
C GLU A 64 -0.65 -12.46 1.11
N PHE A 65 -1.54 -11.48 1.03
CA PHE A 65 -1.35 -10.17 1.65
C PHE A 65 -2.24 -9.89 2.84
N LEU A 66 -3.37 -10.59 2.97
CA LEU A 66 -4.38 -10.29 3.98
C LEU A 66 -4.41 -11.36 5.07
N ASP A 67 -4.98 -10.99 6.21
CA ASP A 67 -5.36 -11.87 7.31
C ASP A 67 -6.78 -11.52 7.78
N ASP A 68 -7.30 -12.27 8.75
CA ASP A 68 -8.65 -12.05 9.28
C ASP A 68 -8.79 -10.70 10.02
N GLU A 69 -7.68 -10.04 10.35
CA GLU A 69 -7.65 -8.71 10.99
C GLU A 69 -7.58 -7.56 9.97
N THR A 70 -7.33 -7.85 8.68
CA THR A 70 -7.25 -6.82 7.64
C THR A 70 -8.60 -6.09 7.51
N ILE A 71 -8.57 -4.78 7.71
CA ILE A 71 -9.72 -3.92 7.45
C ILE A 71 -9.61 -3.35 6.03
N ILE A 72 -10.17 -4.09 5.08
CA ILE A 72 -10.54 -3.51 3.78
C ILE A 72 -11.91 -2.91 3.98
N SER A 73 -11.95 -1.64 4.41
CA SER A 73 -13.26 -1.02 4.55
C SER A 73 -13.94 -1.06 3.17
N PRO A 74 -15.19 -1.55 3.08
CA PRO A 74 -15.87 -1.61 1.80
C PRO A 74 -15.85 -0.21 1.19
N LEU A 75 -15.75 -0.14 -0.15
CA LEU A 75 -16.24 1.07 -0.80
C LEU A 75 -17.66 1.23 -0.28
N GLY A 76 -17.94 2.33 0.44
CA GLY A 76 -19.31 2.69 0.71
C GLY A 76 -20.07 2.60 -0.60
N ASP A 77 -21.33 2.15 -0.53
CA ASP A 77 -22.20 2.00 -1.69
C ASP A 77 -21.92 3.11 -2.73
N LEU A 78 -21.82 2.76 -4.01
CA LEU A 78 -21.53 3.71 -5.10
C LEU A 78 -22.49 4.92 -5.09
N THR A 79 -23.62 4.80 -4.40
CA THR A 79 -24.57 5.86 -4.06
C THR A 79 -23.99 6.98 -3.20
N MET A 80 -23.02 6.72 -2.31
CA MET A 80 -22.45 7.72 -1.39
C MET A 80 -21.19 8.41 -1.93
N ASN A 81 -20.46 7.78 -2.86
CA ASN A 81 -19.26 8.37 -3.43
C ASN A 81 -18.97 7.83 -4.84
N PRO A 82 -19.55 8.43 -5.89
CA PRO A 82 -19.64 7.84 -7.22
C PRO A 82 -18.34 7.95 -8.02
N TYR A 83 -17.16 8.02 -7.39
CA TYR A 83 -15.92 8.35 -8.08
C TYR A 83 -14.92 7.20 -8.17
N VAL A 84 -14.35 7.04 -9.35
CA VAL A 84 -13.18 6.21 -9.60
C VAL A 84 -12.07 7.04 -10.26
N TYR A 85 -10.85 6.83 -9.81
CA TYR A 85 -9.64 7.43 -10.37
C TYR A 85 -8.85 6.34 -11.10
N VAL A 86 -8.60 6.57 -12.38
CA VAL A 86 -7.81 5.68 -13.21
C VAL A 86 -6.37 6.17 -13.21
N THR A 87 -5.45 5.29 -12.84
CA THR A 87 -4.02 5.59 -12.78
C THR A 87 -3.23 4.77 -13.80
N ASN A 88 -2.09 5.32 -14.23
CA ASN A 88 -1.09 4.58 -14.99
C ASN A 88 0.13 4.18 -14.14
N GLY A 89 0.09 4.41 -12.83
CA GLY A 89 1.14 3.94 -11.94
C GLY A 89 1.13 4.60 -10.58
N PHE A 90 2.03 4.12 -9.72
CA PHE A 90 2.23 4.66 -8.39
C PHE A 90 3.71 4.64 -8.00
N LYS A 91 4.04 5.39 -6.97
CA LYS A 91 5.33 5.33 -6.28
C LYS A 91 5.11 5.41 -4.79
N VAL A 92 5.88 4.63 -4.03
CA VAL A 92 5.97 4.82 -2.58
C VAL A 92 6.91 5.99 -2.33
N LYS A 93 6.44 6.99 -1.58
CA LYS A 93 7.19 8.20 -1.28
C LYS A 93 8.01 8.05 -0.01
N GLU A 94 7.41 7.42 0.99
CA GLU A 94 8.02 7.12 2.27
C GLU A 94 7.23 6.02 2.99
N VAL A 95 7.89 5.39 3.95
CA VAL A 95 7.24 4.54 4.94
C VAL A 95 7.52 5.16 6.31
N VAL A 96 6.48 5.30 7.12
CA VAL A 96 6.59 5.76 8.51
C VAL A 96 5.98 4.71 9.43
N PHE A 97 6.51 4.58 10.65
CA PHE A 97 5.96 3.69 11.66
C PHE A 97 5.19 4.51 12.70
N GLU A 98 3.86 4.41 12.69
CA GLU A 98 2.94 5.17 13.53
C GLU A 98 1.82 4.23 14.00
N ASP A 99 1.41 4.30 15.26
CA ASP A 99 0.31 3.48 15.83
C ASP A 99 0.45 1.97 15.61
N ASN A 100 1.68 1.44 15.73
CA ASN A 100 2.03 0.05 15.47
C ASN A 100 1.80 -0.42 14.02
N ILE A 101 1.74 0.50 13.06
CA ILE A 101 1.54 0.25 11.64
C ILE A 101 2.65 0.93 10.84
N TYR A 102 3.19 0.23 9.85
CA TYR A 102 4.05 0.80 8.82
C TYR A 102 3.16 1.39 7.72
N TRP A 103 3.02 2.71 7.71
CA TRP A 103 2.24 3.43 6.70
C TRP A 103 3.11 3.72 5.48
N ALA A 104 2.89 2.95 4.42
CA ALA A 104 3.47 3.22 3.11
C ALA A 104 2.66 4.34 2.43
N ARG A 105 3.19 5.56 2.46
CA ARG A 105 2.60 6.75 1.83
C ARG A 105 2.96 6.76 0.36
N MET A 106 1.94 6.87 -0.50
CA MET A 106 2.06 6.68 -1.94
C MET A 106 1.51 7.86 -2.72
N GLU A 107 2.05 8.03 -3.93
CA GLU A 107 1.56 8.96 -4.95
C GLU A 107 1.16 8.18 -6.19
N PHE A 108 -0.07 8.40 -6.65
CA PHE A 108 -0.65 7.80 -7.85
C PHE A 108 -0.75 8.84 -8.95
N LYS A 109 -0.30 8.51 -10.17
CA LYS A 109 -0.44 9.40 -11.33
C LYS A 109 -1.79 9.15 -12.00
N ILE A 110 -2.76 9.99 -11.66
CA ILE A 110 -4.12 9.86 -12.18
C ILE A 110 -4.17 10.44 -13.59
N ILE A 111 -4.71 9.64 -14.51
CA ILE A 111 -4.87 9.98 -15.93
C ILE A 111 -6.31 10.26 -16.31
N ARG A 112 -7.27 9.74 -15.53
CA ARG A 112 -8.70 9.92 -15.78
C ARG A 112 -9.47 9.86 -14.46
N LYS A 113 -10.46 10.73 -14.30
CA LYS A 113 -11.45 10.70 -13.20
C LYS A 113 -12.79 10.38 -13.82
N CYS A 114 -13.51 9.40 -13.28
CA CYS A 114 -14.85 9.06 -13.74
C CYS A 114 -15.87 9.09 -12.60
N LYS A 115 -17.07 9.57 -12.92
CA LYS A 115 -18.25 9.59 -12.05
C LYS A 115 -19.29 8.59 -12.54
N PHE A 116 -19.71 7.70 -11.65
CA PHE A 116 -20.88 6.85 -11.84
C PHE A 116 -22.15 7.69 -11.79
N GLU A 117 -22.94 7.64 -12.86
CA GLU A 117 -24.26 8.24 -12.95
C GLU A 117 -25.34 7.14 -13.04
N ILE A 118 -26.59 7.56 -12.92
CA ILE A 118 -27.74 6.69 -13.16
C ILE A 118 -27.72 6.12 -14.59
N ASN A 119 -28.43 5.00 -14.80
CA ASN A 119 -28.57 4.34 -16.10
C ASN A 119 -27.23 3.86 -16.70
N ASP A 120 -26.32 3.38 -15.86
CA ASP A 120 -25.05 2.80 -16.29
C ASP A 120 -24.19 3.75 -17.14
N ILE A 121 -24.22 5.05 -16.81
CA ILE A 121 -23.39 6.07 -17.44
C ILE A 121 -22.16 6.34 -16.56
N LEU A 122 -20.99 6.45 -17.19
CA LEU A 122 -19.76 6.94 -16.59
C LEU A 122 -19.32 8.23 -17.29
N ARG A 123 -19.41 9.36 -16.60
CA ARG A 123 -18.80 10.61 -17.08
C ARG A 123 -17.34 10.65 -16.69
N CYS A 124 -16.46 10.71 -17.67
CA CYS A 124 -15.03 10.67 -17.48
C CYS A 124 -14.37 11.95 -18.00
N VAL A 125 -13.36 12.43 -17.29
CA VAL A 125 -12.50 13.52 -17.76
C VAL A 125 -11.05 13.08 -17.67
N GLU A 126 -10.28 13.36 -18.72
CA GLU A 126 -8.83 13.21 -18.69
C GLU A 126 -8.21 14.26 -17.77
N VAL A 127 -7.30 13.81 -16.91
CA VAL A 127 -6.62 14.65 -15.91
C VAL A 127 -5.14 14.31 -15.87
N SER A 128 -4.34 15.20 -15.31
CA SER A 128 -2.92 14.96 -15.04
C SER A 128 -2.58 15.47 -13.64
N ASN A 129 -3.19 14.84 -12.63
CA ASN A 129 -2.95 15.13 -11.22
C ASN A 129 -2.29 13.94 -10.51
N THR A 130 -1.73 14.22 -9.33
CA THR A 130 -1.21 13.20 -8.43
C THR A 130 -2.13 13.09 -7.24
N GLU A 131 -2.61 11.87 -6.96
CA GLU A 131 -3.39 11.58 -5.75
C GLU A 131 -2.52 10.91 -4.70
N LYS A 132 -2.63 11.39 -3.46
CA LYS A 132 -1.91 10.85 -2.31
C LYS A 132 -2.81 9.90 -1.55
N SER A 133 -2.28 8.74 -1.20
CA SER A 133 -2.99 7.73 -0.41
C SER A 133 -1.96 6.83 0.29
N SER A 134 -2.43 5.93 1.15
CA SER A 134 -1.55 5.09 1.96
C SER A 134 -2.07 3.66 2.06
N VAL A 135 -1.14 2.75 2.28
CA VAL A 135 -1.44 1.38 2.70
C VAL A 135 -0.78 1.14 4.05
N GLY A 136 -1.55 0.63 5.00
CA GLY A 136 -1.06 0.21 6.30
C GLY A 136 -0.54 -1.21 6.23
N VAL A 137 0.69 -1.43 6.69
CA VAL A 137 1.34 -2.74 6.79
C VAL A 137 1.61 -3.04 8.26
N ARG A 138 1.24 -4.23 8.71
CA ARG A 138 1.45 -4.72 10.07
C ARG A 138 2.44 -5.87 10.06
N SER A 139 3.35 -5.89 11.05
CA SER A 139 4.18 -7.07 11.31
C SER A 139 3.36 -8.17 11.95
N VAL A 140 3.50 -9.38 11.43
CA VAL A 140 2.95 -10.63 12.01
C VAL A 140 4.11 -11.58 12.30
N LYS A 141 3.83 -12.68 13.01
CA LYS A 141 4.86 -13.64 13.47
C LYS A 141 5.83 -14.07 12.35
N ASP A 142 5.32 -14.29 11.15
CA ASP A 142 6.08 -14.83 10.01
C ASP A 142 6.19 -13.84 8.82
N GLY A 143 6.13 -12.52 9.08
CA GLY A 143 6.33 -11.51 8.04
C GLY A 143 5.42 -10.30 8.17
N PHE A 144 4.78 -9.90 7.07
CA PHE A 144 3.93 -8.73 7.00
C PHE A 144 2.56 -9.07 6.43
N LYS A 145 1.55 -8.29 6.83
CA LYS A 145 0.19 -8.31 6.28
C LYS A 145 -0.32 -6.89 6.12
N ILE A 146 -1.27 -6.70 5.21
CA ILE A 146 -1.97 -5.44 5.05
C ILE A 146 -2.92 -5.29 6.24
N SER A 147 -2.86 -4.16 6.93
CA SER A 147 -3.83 -3.82 7.99
C SER A 147 -4.97 -2.98 7.42
N THR A 148 -4.64 -2.07 6.50
CA THR A 148 -5.57 -1.02 6.05
C THR A 148 -5.28 -0.63 4.60
N ASP A 149 -6.32 -0.55 3.77
CA ASP A 149 -6.26 0.03 2.43
C ASP A 149 -7.03 1.36 2.37
N THR A 150 -6.35 2.46 2.01
CA THR A 150 -6.98 3.77 1.77
C THR A 150 -7.02 4.16 0.28
N THR A 151 -6.57 3.27 -0.61
CA THR A 151 -6.40 3.51 -2.05
C THR A 151 -7.62 3.09 -2.89
N LYS A 152 -8.73 2.76 -2.24
CA LYS A 152 -9.88 1.98 -2.78
C LYS A 152 -10.47 2.47 -4.10
N LYS A 153 -10.39 3.77 -4.38
CA LYS A 153 -10.95 4.39 -5.58
C LYS A 153 -9.97 4.45 -6.75
N ILE A 154 -8.73 4.01 -6.55
CA ILE A 154 -7.66 4.13 -7.53
C ILE A 154 -7.43 2.77 -8.18
N VAL A 155 -7.73 2.66 -9.46
CA VAL A 155 -7.61 1.44 -10.26
C VAL A 155 -6.70 1.65 -11.44
N SER A 156 -6.11 0.58 -11.95
CA SER A 156 -5.41 0.66 -13.22
C SER A 156 -6.38 0.86 -14.38
N GLU A 157 -5.86 1.41 -15.48
CA GLU A 157 -6.58 1.52 -16.74
C GLU A 157 -7.08 0.16 -17.24
N LYS A 158 -6.27 -0.89 -17.08
CA LYS A 158 -6.64 -2.26 -17.48
C LYS A 158 -7.85 -2.77 -16.71
N LEU A 159 -7.84 -2.64 -15.38
CA LEU A 159 -8.95 -3.08 -14.53
C LEU A 159 -10.21 -2.27 -14.81
N PHE A 160 -10.07 -0.95 -14.92
CA PHE A 160 -11.18 -0.06 -15.24
C PHE A 160 -11.86 -0.46 -16.56
N ASN A 161 -11.09 -0.56 -17.65
CA ASN A 161 -11.63 -0.88 -18.97
C ASN A 161 -12.29 -2.27 -19.01
N SER A 162 -11.71 -3.24 -18.30
CA SER A 162 -12.30 -4.58 -18.16
C SER A 162 -13.66 -4.53 -17.46
N TYR A 163 -13.74 -3.80 -16.34
CA TYR A 163 -14.96 -3.64 -15.55
C TYR A 163 -16.06 -2.93 -16.34
N VAL A 164 -15.77 -1.77 -16.95
CA VAL A 164 -16.76 -1.00 -17.74
C VAL A 164 -17.37 -1.87 -18.83
N LYS A 165 -16.54 -2.64 -19.55
CA LYS A 165 -17.00 -3.53 -20.61
C LYS A 165 -17.89 -4.65 -20.07
N ARG A 166 -17.48 -5.32 -18.97
CA ARG A 166 -18.23 -6.43 -18.38
C ARG A 166 -19.57 -5.97 -17.79
N ALA A 167 -19.59 -4.81 -17.16
CA ALA A 167 -20.79 -4.23 -16.55
C ALA A 167 -21.62 -3.39 -17.54
N ASN A 168 -21.23 -3.31 -18.81
CA ASN A 168 -21.95 -2.62 -19.88
C ASN A 168 -22.23 -1.13 -19.62
N TYR A 169 -21.27 -0.43 -19.02
CA TYR A 169 -21.36 1.02 -18.84
C TYR A 169 -21.14 1.77 -20.16
N THR A 170 -21.88 2.87 -20.34
CA THR A 170 -21.61 3.86 -21.41
C THR A 170 -20.68 4.94 -20.89
N ILE A 171 -19.52 5.12 -21.53
CA ILE A 171 -18.58 6.20 -21.20
C ILE A 171 -18.94 7.47 -21.99
N ILE A 172 -19.07 8.58 -21.29
CA ILE A 172 -19.10 9.93 -21.86
C ILE A 172 -17.78 10.60 -21.49
N ASP A 173 -16.92 10.82 -22.47
CA ASP A 173 -15.68 11.58 -22.28
C ASP A 173 -15.96 13.09 -22.38
N GLU A 174 -15.78 13.78 -21.26
CA GLU A 174 -15.87 15.22 -21.14
C GLU A 174 -14.56 15.90 -21.61
N PRO A 175 -14.63 17.16 -22.09
CA PRO A 175 -13.45 17.93 -22.42
C PRO A 175 -12.46 18.02 -21.25
N THR A 176 -11.16 17.94 -21.55
CA THR A 176 -10.10 18.13 -20.54
C THR A 176 -10.29 19.45 -19.78
N GLY A 177 -10.19 19.39 -18.45
CA GLY A 177 -10.41 20.54 -17.57
C GLY A 177 -11.85 20.71 -17.09
N THR A 178 -12.79 19.87 -17.55
CA THR A 178 -14.14 19.82 -17.01
C THR A 178 -14.13 19.39 -15.55
N LEU A 179 -14.81 20.15 -14.69
CA LEU A 179 -15.05 19.76 -13.31
C LEU A 179 -16.17 18.73 -13.28
N ILE A 180 -15.85 17.52 -12.82
CA ILE A 180 -16.85 16.49 -12.53
C ILE A 180 -17.04 16.46 -11.00
N GLU A 181 -18.16 17.03 -10.52
CA GLU A 181 -18.59 17.19 -9.11
C GLU A 181 -19.58 16.14 -8.63
#